data_AF-A0A9W8DZF3-F1
#
_entry.id   AF-A0A9W8DZF3-F1
#
_cell.length_a   1.000
_cell.length_b   1.000
_cell.length_c   1.000
_cell.angle_alpha   90.00
_cell.angle_beta   90.00
_cell.angle_gamma   90.00
#
_symmetry.space_group_name_H-M   'P 1'
#
loop_
_entity.id
_entity.type
_entity.pdbx_description
1 polymer ?
#
loop_
_entity_poly.entity_id
_entity_poly.type
_entity_poly.pdbx_seq_one_letter_code
_entity_poly.pdbx_strand_id
1 'polypeptide(L)'
;MPEAPGIPPAAKSPDLADTDALARPMPSLTTPTTPQLAEPSGPDEPTATAESGPPGSESEATPVVATSPSSHKEAEPPAPHESTPPAPSEPIPPAPAQAAPASPASHDAPSAVLTEVAAEVVLTEAQKRLCRIAETSDTDSENWQELRDLIAHEMHTILAAKIAALGPSSGPEGEKMREQVAAHERRLTALLVEFPDPPFTIQRICELTTVHSHQYRTPSKYLRALEKVILVTST
;
A
#
# COMPACT_ATOMS: atom_id res chain seq x y z
N MET A 1 -65.69 16.67 -9.07
CA MET A 1 -64.85 17.77 -8.57
C MET A 1 -63.43 17.22 -8.46
N PRO A 2 -62.49 17.59 -9.33
CA PRO A 2 -61.10 17.14 -9.20
C PRO A 2 -60.41 17.90 -8.05
N GLU A 3 -59.70 17.17 -7.21
CA GLU A 3 -58.96 17.71 -6.06
C GLU A 3 -57.59 18.24 -6.53
N ALA A 4 -57.19 19.42 -6.07
CA ALA A 4 -55.95 20.07 -6.51
C ALA A 4 -54.74 19.62 -5.66
N PRO A 5 -53.58 19.32 -6.28
CA PRO A 5 -52.38 18.93 -5.52
C PRO A 5 -51.80 20.12 -4.75
N GLY A 6 -51.53 19.91 -3.46
CA GLY A 6 -51.02 20.94 -2.55
C GLY A 6 -49.57 21.36 -2.84
N ILE A 7 -49.32 22.66 -2.73
CA ILE A 7 -47.98 23.26 -2.86
C ILE A 7 -47.20 23.04 -1.54
N PRO A 8 -45.98 22.47 -1.56
CA PRO A 8 -45.16 22.34 -0.36
C PRO A 8 -44.59 23.71 0.08
N PRO A 9 -44.46 23.98 1.39
CA PRO A 9 -43.95 25.25 1.90
C PRO A 9 -42.44 25.40 1.65
N ALA A 10 -42.00 26.64 1.44
CA ALA A 10 -40.63 26.99 1.11
C ALA A 10 -39.61 26.58 2.19
N ALA A 11 -38.50 25.97 1.77
CA ALA A 11 -37.37 25.71 2.64
C ALA A 11 -36.71 27.01 3.11
N LYS A 12 -36.36 27.07 4.39
CA LYS A 12 -35.80 28.23 5.07
C LYS A 12 -34.30 28.33 4.76
N SER A 13 -33.83 29.48 4.27
CA SER A 13 -32.40 29.70 4.03
C SER A 13 -31.58 29.54 5.32
N PRO A 14 -30.41 28.88 5.28
CA PRO A 14 -29.46 28.92 6.38
C PRO A 14 -28.80 30.32 6.47
N ASP A 15 -28.52 30.71 7.70
CA ASP A 15 -28.07 32.03 8.11
C ASP A 15 -26.60 32.30 7.70
N LEU A 16 -26.31 33.48 7.16
CA LEU A 16 -24.93 33.97 6.97
C LEU A 16 -24.51 34.71 8.24
N ALA A 17 -23.62 34.12 9.04
CA ALA A 17 -23.01 34.79 10.19
C ALA A 17 -21.54 34.38 10.39
N ASP A 18 -20.77 35.31 10.95
CA ASP A 18 -19.39 35.21 11.43
C ASP A 18 -18.26 34.84 10.45
N THR A 19 -17.88 35.86 9.66
CA THR A 19 -16.48 36.07 9.29
C THR A 19 -15.75 36.89 10.37
N ASP A 20 -15.30 36.25 11.46
CA ASP A 20 -14.35 36.87 12.41
C ASP A 20 -13.14 35.97 12.65
N ALA A 21 -12.00 36.38 12.10
CA ALA A 21 -10.68 35.81 12.36
C ALA A 21 -9.59 36.81 11.93
N LEU A 22 -9.61 38.01 12.50
CA LEU A 22 -8.59 39.02 12.24
C LEU A 22 -7.21 38.58 12.75
N ALA A 23 -6.17 38.89 11.97
CA ALA A 23 -4.79 39.14 12.41
C ALA A 23 -4.11 38.09 13.32
N ARG A 24 -3.47 37.08 12.71
CA ARG A 24 -2.24 36.50 13.28
C ARG A 24 -1.02 37.29 12.79
N PRO A 25 -0.14 37.81 13.67
CA PRO A 25 1.06 38.52 13.26
C PRO A 25 2.09 37.57 12.63
N MET A 26 2.81 38.05 11.62
CA MET A 26 3.87 37.29 10.96
C MET A 26 5.10 37.16 11.88
N PRO A 27 5.75 35.98 11.97
CA PRO A 27 7.10 35.89 12.53
C PRO A 27 8.10 36.56 11.56
N SER A 28 8.93 37.45 12.09
CA SER A 28 9.89 38.24 11.32
C SER A 28 10.94 37.38 10.62
N LEU A 29 11.28 37.76 9.38
CA LEU A 29 12.46 37.25 8.68
C LEU A 29 13.74 37.73 9.37
N THR A 30 14.53 36.80 9.92
CA THR A 30 15.92 37.03 10.32
C THR A 30 16.86 36.06 9.62
N THR A 31 17.48 36.54 8.55
CA THR A 31 18.76 36.05 8.00
C THR A 31 19.84 37.10 8.32
N PRO A 32 21.15 36.84 8.11
CA PRO A 32 21.90 35.60 8.25
C PRO A 32 23.06 35.76 9.27
N THR A 33 23.63 34.66 9.78
CA THR A 33 24.92 34.71 10.50
C THR A 33 25.85 33.61 10.03
N THR A 34 26.85 34.02 9.26
CA THR A 34 28.03 33.24 8.90
C THR A 34 29.07 33.28 10.03
N PRO A 35 29.59 32.13 10.46
CA PRO A 35 31.00 31.97 10.80
C PRO A 35 31.59 30.86 9.91
N GLN A 36 32.44 31.20 8.94
CA GLN A 36 33.88 31.41 9.11
C GLN A 36 34.65 30.15 9.55
N LEU A 37 34.91 29.29 8.56
CA LEU A 37 36.25 28.75 8.22
C LEU A 37 37.25 28.52 9.37
N ALA A 38 37.42 27.25 9.79
CA ALA A 38 38.58 26.79 10.55
C ALA A 38 38.85 25.28 10.37
N GLU A 39 39.50 24.92 9.26
CA GLU A 39 40.43 23.79 9.16
C GLU A 39 41.81 24.40 8.80
N PRO A 40 42.98 23.85 9.23
CA PRO A 40 43.29 22.43 9.06
C PRO A 40 44.27 21.75 10.07
N SER A 41 44.41 20.43 9.89
CA SER A 41 45.61 19.58 10.11
C SER A 41 46.16 19.32 11.53
N GLY A 42 46.31 18.02 11.82
CA GLY A 42 47.21 17.49 12.85
C GLY A 42 47.11 15.97 13.01
N PRO A 43 48.02 15.17 12.41
CA PRO A 43 48.08 13.71 12.59
C PRO A 43 49.27 13.27 13.47
N ASP A 44 48.99 12.54 14.56
CA ASP A 44 49.90 11.74 15.41
C ASP A 44 49.03 11.18 16.56
N GLU A 45 49.22 10.04 17.23
CA GLU A 45 49.92 8.76 17.00
C GLU A 45 49.19 7.72 17.93
N PRO A 46 49.37 6.39 17.82
CA PRO A 46 48.65 5.44 18.68
C PRO A 46 49.35 5.23 20.04
N THR A 47 48.59 4.99 21.11
CA THR A 47 49.14 4.46 22.37
C THR A 47 48.14 3.50 23.03
N ALA A 48 48.66 2.43 23.62
CA ALA A 48 47.90 1.27 24.07
C ALA A 48 47.89 1.10 25.61
N THR A 49 47.08 0.15 26.07
CA THR A 49 47.27 -0.66 27.29
C THR A 49 46.73 -0.10 28.64
N ALA A 50 46.42 -1.05 29.53
CA ALA A 50 45.92 -1.00 30.91
C ALA A 50 44.40 -0.73 31.04
N GLU A 51 43.56 -1.69 31.47
CA GLU A 51 43.58 -2.59 32.64
C GLU A 51 43.20 -1.89 33.97
N SER A 52 41.92 -2.06 34.38
CA SER A 52 41.47 -2.24 35.76
C SER A 52 39.94 -2.43 35.85
N GLY A 53 39.49 -3.55 36.43
CA GLY A 53 38.22 -3.65 37.16
C GLY A 53 38.52 -3.73 38.67
N PRO A 54 37.77 -4.47 39.52
CA PRO A 54 36.35 -4.89 39.47
C PRO A 54 35.56 -3.92 40.39
N PRO A 55 34.62 -4.26 41.32
CA PRO A 55 33.61 -5.34 41.47
C PRO A 55 32.25 -4.92 40.87
N GLY A 56 31.12 -5.64 40.98
CA GLY A 56 30.77 -6.90 41.64
C GLY A 56 29.57 -6.73 42.60
N SER A 57 28.41 -7.26 42.21
CA SER A 57 27.20 -7.45 43.05
C SER A 57 26.30 -8.52 42.44
N GLU A 58 26.66 -9.76 42.73
CA GLU A 58 25.76 -10.90 42.93
C GLU A 58 24.29 -10.58 43.29
N SER A 59 23.36 -11.21 42.57
CA SER A 59 22.01 -11.51 43.08
C SER A 59 21.51 -12.81 42.47
N GLU A 60 21.43 -13.80 43.35
CA GLU A 60 21.03 -15.18 43.13
C GLU A 60 19.50 -15.31 43.19
N ALA A 61 18.85 -15.90 42.17
CA ALA A 61 17.43 -16.29 42.24
C ALA A 61 17.08 -17.43 41.26
N THR A 62 17.31 -18.67 41.72
CA THR A 62 16.55 -19.91 41.42
C THR A 62 16.11 -20.25 39.97
N PRO A 63 16.68 -21.31 39.36
CA PRO A 63 16.07 -22.00 38.22
C PRO A 63 14.99 -22.98 38.69
N VAL A 64 13.72 -22.72 38.36
CA VAL A 64 12.64 -23.70 38.57
C VAL A 64 12.54 -24.65 37.38
N VAL A 65 13.06 -25.85 37.58
CA VAL A 65 12.89 -26.99 36.67
C VAL A 65 11.41 -27.39 36.61
N ALA A 66 10.81 -27.27 35.43
CA ALA A 66 9.51 -27.85 35.12
C ALA A 66 9.66 -28.83 33.94
N THR A 67 10.26 -29.99 34.21
CA THR A 67 10.19 -31.15 33.32
C THR A 67 8.74 -31.64 33.24
N SER A 68 8.19 -31.75 32.03
CA SER A 68 7.02 -32.58 31.76
C SER A 68 7.01 -33.08 30.31
N PRO A 69 6.41 -34.26 30.06
CA PRO A 69 7.03 -35.20 29.15
C PRO A 69 6.54 -35.12 27.70
N SER A 70 7.50 -35.44 26.84
CA SER A 70 7.34 -36.18 25.59
C SER A 70 5.99 -36.88 25.41
N SER A 71 5.29 -36.50 24.33
CA SER A 71 4.35 -37.37 23.64
C SER A 71 4.83 -37.49 22.19
N HIS A 72 5.76 -38.42 21.95
CA HIS A 72 6.02 -38.92 20.60
C HIS A 72 4.74 -39.54 20.05
N LYS A 73 4.00 -38.77 19.26
CA LYS A 73 3.04 -39.36 18.33
C LYS A 73 3.81 -39.74 17.07
N GLU A 74 4.33 -40.97 17.12
CA GLU A 74 4.89 -41.69 15.98
C GLU A 74 3.85 -41.69 14.86
N ALA A 75 4.08 -40.84 13.85
CA ALA A 75 3.28 -40.77 12.65
C ALA A 75 4.02 -41.53 11.55
N GLU A 76 3.51 -42.72 11.27
CA GLU A 76 3.86 -43.63 10.20
C GLU A 76 4.31 -42.91 8.90
N PRO A 77 5.47 -43.26 8.32
CA PRO A 77 5.88 -42.69 7.03
C PRO A 77 4.98 -43.26 5.92
N PRO A 78 4.26 -42.42 5.15
CA PRO A 78 3.51 -42.91 4.00
C PRO A 78 4.48 -43.51 2.97
N ALA A 79 4.16 -44.71 2.49
CA ALA A 79 5.04 -45.50 1.64
C ALA A 79 5.28 -44.84 0.25
N PRO A 80 6.40 -45.17 -0.42
CA PRO A 80 6.75 -44.62 -1.73
C PRO A 80 5.86 -45.21 -2.83
N HIS A 81 4.67 -44.63 -3.01
CA HIS A 81 3.75 -45.02 -4.07
C HIS A 81 4.07 -44.28 -5.37
N GLU A 82 4.76 -45.01 -6.24
CA GLU A 82 4.47 -45.11 -7.68
C GLU A 82 4.52 -43.80 -8.51
N SER A 83 5.61 -43.66 -9.26
CA SER A 83 5.69 -42.72 -10.38
C SER A 83 4.68 -43.10 -11.48
N THR A 84 3.50 -42.48 -11.47
CA THR A 84 2.58 -42.52 -12.61
C THR A 84 3.26 -41.89 -13.83
N PRO A 85 3.50 -42.63 -14.93
CA PRO A 85 4.07 -42.06 -16.15
C PRO A 85 3.06 -41.10 -16.80
N PRO A 86 3.50 -40.00 -17.44
CA PRO A 86 2.61 -39.11 -18.16
C PRO A 86 1.94 -39.86 -19.33
N ALA A 87 0.64 -39.68 -19.47
CA ALA A 87 -0.13 -40.27 -20.57
C ALA A 87 0.38 -39.76 -21.94
N PRO A 88 0.39 -40.61 -22.99
CA PRO A 88 0.82 -40.20 -24.31
C PRO A 88 -0.13 -39.15 -24.90
N SER A 89 0.45 -38.11 -25.51
CA SER A 89 -0.28 -36.99 -26.11
C SER A 89 -1.30 -37.44 -27.16
N GLU A 90 -2.56 -37.04 -27.00
CA GLU A 90 -3.53 -37.12 -28.10
C GLU A 90 -3.12 -36.17 -29.25
N PRO A 91 -3.21 -36.61 -30.52
CA PRO A 91 -2.93 -35.76 -31.65
C PRO A 91 -4.05 -34.72 -31.84
N ILE A 92 -3.67 -33.45 -31.78
CA ILE A 92 -4.55 -32.31 -32.06
C ILE A 92 -5.07 -32.44 -33.51
N PRO A 93 -6.40 -32.48 -33.75
CA PRO A 93 -6.92 -32.48 -35.12
C PRO A 93 -6.68 -31.12 -35.78
N PRO A 94 -6.28 -31.08 -37.07
CA PRO A 94 -6.03 -29.82 -37.78
C PRO A 94 -7.33 -29.02 -37.92
N ALA A 95 -7.26 -27.73 -37.59
CA ALA A 95 -8.41 -26.83 -37.70
C ALA A 95 -8.87 -26.69 -39.16
N PRO A 96 -10.18 -26.79 -39.46
CA PRO A 96 -10.68 -26.57 -40.80
C PRO A 96 -10.53 -25.10 -41.19
N ALA A 97 -9.81 -24.86 -42.28
CA ALA A 97 -9.71 -23.54 -42.89
C ALA A 97 -11.10 -23.03 -43.30
N GLN A 98 -11.59 -21.98 -42.64
CA GLN A 98 -12.77 -21.24 -43.11
C GLN A 98 -12.34 -20.01 -43.88
N ALA A 99 -12.87 -19.91 -45.08
CA ALA A 99 -12.50 -18.90 -46.06
C ALA A 99 -13.06 -17.52 -45.70
N ALA A 100 -12.34 -16.47 -46.11
CA ALA A 100 -12.92 -15.15 -46.26
C ALA A 100 -13.99 -15.14 -47.37
N PRO A 101 -15.06 -14.37 -47.19
CA PRO A 101 -15.63 -13.59 -48.28
C PRO A 101 -15.43 -12.09 -48.03
N ALA A 102 -15.31 -11.33 -49.13
CA ALA A 102 -14.92 -9.93 -49.12
C ALA A 102 -16.11 -8.96 -49.25
N SER A 103 -15.79 -7.69 -49.00
CA SER A 103 -16.38 -6.51 -49.67
C SER A 103 -17.71 -5.93 -49.12
N PRO A 104 -17.99 -4.64 -49.40
CA PRO A 104 -18.43 -3.73 -48.34
C PRO A 104 -19.85 -3.20 -48.50
N ALA A 105 -20.44 -2.78 -47.38
CA ALA A 105 -21.66 -1.97 -47.36
C ALA A 105 -21.38 -0.63 -46.67
N SER A 106 -21.45 0.45 -47.44
CA SER A 106 -21.44 1.81 -46.91
C SER A 106 -22.68 2.04 -46.06
N HIS A 107 -22.48 2.44 -44.80
CA HIS A 107 -23.52 3.16 -44.06
C HIS A 107 -22.94 4.50 -43.60
N ASP A 108 -23.43 5.54 -44.25
CA ASP A 108 -23.25 6.93 -43.85
C ASP A 108 -23.94 7.13 -42.49
N ALA A 109 -23.15 7.48 -41.48
CA ALA A 109 -23.63 7.86 -40.15
C ALA A 109 -22.68 8.93 -39.58
N PRO A 110 -23.21 10.03 -39.02
CA PRO A 110 -22.41 11.24 -38.79
C PRO A 110 -21.35 11.03 -37.70
N SER A 111 -20.20 11.65 -37.95
CA SER A 111 -19.01 11.67 -37.09
C SER A 111 -19.34 12.13 -35.66
N ALA A 112 -19.58 11.16 -34.78
CA ALA A 112 -19.64 11.38 -33.34
C ALA A 112 -18.20 11.60 -32.86
N VAL A 113 -17.89 12.88 -32.64
CA VAL A 113 -16.58 13.38 -32.21
C VAL A 113 -15.99 12.51 -31.10
N LEU A 114 -14.87 11.85 -31.41
CA LEU A 114 -13.94 11.30 -30.41
C LEU A 114 -13.29 12.47 -29.66
N THR A 115 -14.04 13.10 -28.75
CA THR A 115 -13.43 13.84 -27.66
C THR A 115 -13.05 12.83 -26.59
N GLU A 116 -12.02 12.04 -26.90
CA GLU A 116 -11.28 11.28 -25.90
C GLU A 116 -10.58 12.31 -25.01
N VAL A 117 -11.32 12.84 -24.03
CA VAL A 117 -10.74 13.58 -22.91
C VAL A 117 -10.01 12.54 -22.07
N ALA A 118 -8.80 12.19 -22.53
CA ALA A 118 -7.76 11.67 -21.67
C ALA A 118 -7.55 12.73 -20.58
N ALA A 119 -8.26 12.55 -19.46
CA ALA A 119 -8.03 13.34 -18.28
C ALA A 119 -6.59 13.06 -17.87
N GLU A 120 -5.70 14.02 -18.12
CA GLU A 120 -4.38 14.04 -17.48
C GLU A 120 -4.64 14.02 -15.98
N VAL A 121 -4.53 12.84 -15.39
CA VAL A 121 -4.53 12.69 -13.93
C VAL A 121 -3.24 13.32 -13.47
N VAL A 122 -3.31 14.61 -13.14
CA VAL A 122 -2.18 15.38 -12.61
C VAL A 122 -1.75 14.70 -11.31
N LEU A 123 -0.72 13.87 -11.40
CA LEU A 123 -0.17 13.17 -10.25
C LEU A 123 0.24 14.20 -9.20
N THR A 124 -0.23 13.99 -7.98
CA THR A 124 0.16 14.82 -6.83
C THR A 124 1.67 14.70 -6.59
N GLU A 125 2.31 15.70 -5.99
CA GLU A 125 3.74 15.61 -5.62
C GLU A 125 4.02 14.41 -4.69
N ALA A 126 3.05 14.03 -3.86
CA ALA A 126 3.07 12.81 -3.06
C ALA A 126 3.15 11.54 -3.93
N GLN A 127 2.27 11.40 -4.93
CA GLN A 127 2.32 10.29 -5.87
C GLN A 127 3.60 10.29 -6.71
N LYS A 128 4.14 11.46 -7.08
CA LYS A 128 5.45 11.55 -7.78
C LYS A 128 6.61 11.04 -6.91
N ARG A 129 6.62 11.32 -5.60
CA ARG A 129 7.59 10.71 -4.64
C ARG A 129 7.45 9.18 -4.65
N LEU A 130 6.23 8.66 -4.50
CA LEU A 130 5.98 7.21 -4.52
C LEU A 130 6.42 6.55 -5.85
N CYS A 131 6.11 7.16 -6.99
CA CYS A 131 6.54 6.66 -8.30
C CYS A 131 8.08 6.66 -8.44
N ARG A 132 8.77 7.70 -7.98
CA ARG A 132 10.24 7.74 -7.99
C ARG A 132 10.82 6.56 -7.20
N ILE A 133 10.34 6.32 -5.98
CA ILE A 133 10.82 5.23 -5.12
C ILE A 133 10.51 3.86 -5.74
N ALA A 134 9.36 3.72 -6.43
CA ALA A 134 9.03 2.52 -7.19
C ALA A 134 10.00 2.26 -8.37
N GLU A 135 10.56 3.31 -8.97
CA GLU A 135 11.52 3.21 -10.07
C GLU A 135 12.97 3.02 -9.60
N THR A 136 13.40 3.73 -8.55
CA THR A 136 14.82 3.81 -8.14
C THR A 136 15.18 2.98 -6.90
N SER A 137 14.20 2.63 -6.07
CA SER A 137 14.41 2.13 -4.68
C SER A 137 15.20 3.06 -3.76
N ASP A 138 15.45 4.30 -4.16
CA ASP A 138 16.19 5.29 -3.36
C ASP A 138 15.28 5.89 -2.27
N THR A 139 15.66 5.69 -1.00
CA THR A 139 15.00 6.25 0.18
C THR A 139 15.92 7.13 1.03
N ASP A 140 17.17 7.37 0.60
CA ASP A 140 18.20 8.03 1.44
C ASP A 140 17.86 9.51 1.76
N SER A 141 16.97 10.10 0.95
CA SER A 141 16.48 11.48 1.09
C SER A 141 15.06 11.59 1.66
N GLU A 142 14.42 10.48 2.01
CA GLU A 142 12.99 10.40 2.35
C GLU A 142 12.77 10.13 3.84
N ASN A 143 11.92 10.91 4.50
CA ASN A 143 11.52 10.64 5.87
C ASN A 143 10.58 9.42 5.90
N TRP A 144 11.00 8.32 6.53
CA TRP A 144 10.22 7.08 6.58
C TRP A 144 8.81 7.27 7.17
N GLN A 145 8.64 8.11 8.20
CA GLN A 145 7.33 8.36 8.78
C GLN A 145 6.39 9.03 7.77
N GLU A 146 6.87 10.05 7.05
CA GLU A 146 6.08 10.67 5.97
C GLU A 146 5.76 9.68 4.86
N LEU A 147 6.76 8.91 4.42
CA LEU A 147 6.61 7.93 3.34
C LEU A 147 5.58 6.85 3.70
N ARG A 148 5.60 6.36 4.94
CA ARG A 148 4.60 5.42 5.47
C ARG A 148 3.20 6.02 5.48
N ASP A 149 3.05 7.27 5.92
CA ASP A 149 1.76 7.95 5.96
C ASP A 149 1.20 8.19 4.53
N LEU A 150 2.08 8.49 3.57
CA LEU A 150 1.74 8.56 2.14
C LEU A 150 1.31 7.19 1.57
N ILE A 151 2.03 6.10 1.89
CA ILE A 151 1.69 4.74 1.48
C ILE A 151 0.33 4.32 2.04
N ALA A 152 0.05 4.63 3.31
CA ALA A 152 -1.23 4.35 3.95
C ALA A 152 -2.37 5.14 3.30
N HIS A 153 -2.15 6.43 3.00
CA HIS A 153 -3.13 7.26 2.30
C HIS A 153 -3.44 6.76 0.89
N GLU A 154 -2.41 6.43 0.10
CA GLU A 154 -2.60 5.94 -1.27
C GLU A 154 -3.26 4.54 -1.27
N MET A 155 -2.89 3.67 -0.33
CA MET A 155 -3.58 2.40 -0.11
C MET A 155 -5.07 2.60 0.18
N HIS A 156 -5.42 3.55 1.05
CA HIS A 156 -6.81 3.88 1.36
C HIS A 156 -7.58 4.36 0.12
N THR A 157 -7.00 5.32 -0.62
CA THR A 157 -7.58 5.88 -1.85
C THR A 157 -7.83 4.79 -2.90
N ILE A 158 -6.86 3.90 -3.11
CA ILE A 158 -6.98 2.76 -4.03
C ILE A 158 -8.08 1.79 -3.58
N LEU A 159 -8.19 1.51 -2.28
CA LEU A 159 -9.23 0.63 -1.74
C LEU A 159 -10.62 1.25 -1.88
N ALA A 160 -10.79 2.53 -1.56
CA ALA A 160 -12.04 3.26 -1.74
C ALA A 160 -12.50 3.24 -3.21
N ALA A 161 -11.59 3.51 -4.16
CA ALA A 161 -11.85 3.43 -5.59
C ALA A 161 -12.26 2.01 -6.04
N LYS A 162 -11.57 0.97 -5.55
CA LYS A 162 -11.92 -0.44 -5.86
C LYS A 162 -13.26 -0.85 -5.25
N ILE A 163 -13.61 -0.39 -4.05
CA ILE A 163 -14.91 -0.66 -3.42
C ILE A 163 -16.02 0.03 -4.21
N ALA A 164 -15.83 1.30 -4.60
CA ALA A 164 -16.79 2.03 -5.42
C ALA A 164 -17.02 1.36 -6.80
N ALA A 165 -15.96 0.83 -7.42
CA ALA A 165 -16.02 0.12 -8.68
C ALA A 165 -16.78 -1.23 -8.63
N LEU A 166 -16.97 -1.83 -7.44
CA LEU A 166 -17.85 -3.00 -7.27
C LEU A 166 -19.34 -2.62 -7.23
N GLY A 167 -19.66 -1.32 -7.20
CA GLY A 167 -21.02 -0.80 -7.15
C GLY A 167 -21.65 -0.84 -5.76
N PRO A 168 -22.89 -0.34 -5.62
CA PRO A 168 -23.61 -0.29 -4.36
C PRO A 168 -24.07 -1.69 -3.92
N SER A 169 -23.18 -2.43 -3.25
CA SER A 169 -23.53 -3.65 -2.52
C SER A 169 -24.28 -3.27 -1.23
N SER A 170 -25.59 -3.08 -1.38
CA SER A 170 -26.54 -2.73 -0.34
C SER A 170 -27.07 -4.00 0.34
N GLY A 171 -26.45 -4.40 1.44
CA GLY A 171 -26.86 -5.57 2.22
C GLY A 171 -25.78 -6.02 3.21
N PRO A 172 -26.11 -6.98 4.10
CA PRO A 172 -25.20 -7.43 5.16
C PRO A 172 -23.92 -8.09 4.61
N GLU A 173 -23.97 -8.71 3.43
CA GLU A 173 -22.79 -9.27 2.77
C GLU A 173 -21.82 -8.18 2.27
N GLY A 174 -22.36 -7.12 1.65
CA GLY A 174 -21.58 -5.97 1.20
C GLY A 174 -20.94 -5.19 2.35
N GLU A 175 -21.67 -5.05 3.46
CA GLU A 175 -21.16 -4.46 4.70
C GLU A 175 -20.03 -5.29 5.30
N LYS A 176 -20.24 -6.60 5.48
CA LYS A 176 -19.22 -7.55 5.94
C LYS A 176 -17.96 -7.54 5.06
N MET A 177 -18.12 -7.46 3.73
CA MET A 177 -16.98 -7.33 2.82
C MET A 177 -16.19 -6.03 3.06
N ARG A 178 -16.88 -4.89 3.20
CA ARG A 178 -16.23 -3.59 3.49
C ARG A 178 -15.52 -3.60 4.84
N GLU A 179 -16.13 -4.18 5.87
CA GLU A 179 -15.52 -4.34 7.19
C GLU A 179 -14.27 -5.23 7.13
N GLN A 180 -14.31 -6.37 6.41
CA GLN A 180 -13.15 -7.23 6.21
C GLN A 180 -12.00 -6.52 5.49
N VAL A 181 -12.31 -5.72 4.46
CA VAL A 181 -11.31 -4.91 3.74
C VAL A 181 -10.68 -3.87 4.66
N ALA A 182 -11.48 -3.10 5.42
CA ALA A 182 -10.99 -2.10 6.36
C ALA A 182 -10.23 -2.71 7.56
N ALA A 183 -10.61 -3.91 8.01
CA ALA A 183 -9.85 -4.64 9.04
C ALA A 183 -8.48 -5.10 8.51
N HIS A 184 -8.41 -5.58 7.26
CA HIS A 184 -7.16 -5.99 6.64
C HIS A 184 -6.24 -4.79 6.36
N GLU A 185 -6.79 -3.71 5.81
CA GLU A 185 -6.10 -2.43 5.60
C GLU A 185 -5.45 -1.92 6.90
N ARG A 186 -6.22 -1.79 7.99
CA ARG A 186 -5.71 -1.37 9.31
C ARG A 186 -4.57 -2.25 9.80
N ARG A 187 -4.64 -3.57 9.58
CA ARG A 187 -3.55 -4.50 9.91
C ARG A 187 -2.29 -4.22 9.09
N LEU A 188 -2.41 -3.96 7.79
CA LEU A 188 -1.25 -3.64 6.95
C LEU A 188 -0.62 -2.31 7.34
N THR A 189 -1.42 -1.28 7.63
CA THR A 189 -0.92 -0.01 8.16
C THR A 189 -0.20 -0.20 9.50
N ALA A 190 -0.71 -1.05 10.40
CA ALA A 190 -0.04 -1.37 11.66
C ALA A 190 1.32 -2.07 11.43
N LEU A 191 1.40 -3.05 10.52
CA LEU A 191 2.66 -3.70 10.16
C LEU A 191 3.67 -2.70 9.57
N LEU A 192 3.23 -1.73 8.78
CA LEU A 192 4.11 -0.66 8.28
C LEU A 192 4.66 0.23 9.41
N VAL A 193 3.93 0.37 10.53
CA VAL A 193 4.39 1.14 11.71
C VAL A 193 5.46 0.38 12.51
N GLU A 194 5.50 -0.95 12.44
CA GLU A 194 6.47 -1.78 13.16
C GLU A 194 7.91 -1.67 12.61
N PHE A 195 8.10 -1.23 11.35
CA PHE A 195 9.43 -1.02 10.80
C PHE A 195 10.05 0.30 11.29
N PRO A 196 11.27 0.28 11.85
CA PRO A 196 11.97 1.51 12.28
C PRO A 196 12.39 2.39 11.10
N ASP A 197 12.73 1.77 9.97
CA ASP A 197 13.25 2.37 8.74
C ASP A 197 12.52 1.76 7.52
N PRO A 198 12.66 2.30 6.30
CA PRO A 198 12.02 1.74 5.11
C PRO A 198 12.46 0.28 4.87
N PRO A 199 11.54 -0.69 4.72
CA PRO A 199 11.91 -2.09 4.50
C PRO A 199 12.57 -2.26 3.12
N PHE A 200 13.42 -3.28 2.93
CA PHE A 200 14.03 -3.55 1.62
C PHE A 200 13.01 -3.83 0.49
N THR A 201 11.76 -4.11 0.84
CA THR A 201 10.64 -4.27 -0.11
C THR A 201 9.94 -2.95 -0.46
N ILE A 202 10.42 -1.80 0.03
CA ILE A 202 9.80 -0.48 -0.15
C ILE A 202 9.51 -0.15 -1.62
N GLN A 203 10.45 -0.42 -2.53
CA GLN A 203 10.24 -0.27 -3.98
C GLN A 203 8.97 -1.00 -4.43
N ARG A 204 8.81 -2.27 -4.03
CA ARG A 204 7.68 -3.11 -4.42
C ARG A 204 6.37 -2.71 -3.71
N ILE A 205 6.44 -2.12 -2.52
CA ILE A 205 5.28 -1.50 -1.85
C ILE A 205 4.82 -0.28 -2.66
N CYS A 206 5.74 0.62 -2.98
CA CYS A 206 5.48 1.83 -3.78
C CYS A 206 4.95 1.50 -5.18
N GLU A 207 5.50 0.47 -5.85
CA GLU A 207 4.97 -0.05 -7.12
C GLU A 207 3.50 -0.49 -6.99
N LEU A 208 3.16 -1.24 -5.93
CA LEU A 208 1.80 -1.72 -5.71
C LEU A 208 0.82 -0.58 -5.39
N THR A 209 1.25 0.44 -4.64
CA THR A 209 0.44 1.63 -4.36
C THR A 209 0.43 2.66 -5.49
N THR A 210 1.16 2.46 -6.59
CA THR A 210 1.14 3.38 -7.73
C THR A 210 0.87 2.62 -9.03
N VAL A 211 1.92 2.24 -9.75
CA VAL A 211 1.91 1.68 -11.11
C VAL A 211 1.09 0.39 -11.19
N HIS A 212 1.27 -0.54 -10.26
CA HIS A 212 0.70 -1.90 -10.32
C HIS A 212 -0.65 -2.05 -9.59
N SER A 213 -1.17 -0.98 -9.00
CA SER A 213 -2.46 -0.96 -8.29
C SER A 213 -3.62 -1.49 -9.14
N HIS A 214 -3.64 -1.18 -10.44
CA HIS A 214 -4.71 -1.56 -11.38
C HIS A 214 -4.73 -3.07 -11.73
N GLN A 215 -3.62 -3.79 -11.58
CA GLN A 215 -3.52 -5.22 -11.91
C GLN A 215 -4.45 -6.09 -11.03
N TYR A 216 -4.75 -5.62 -9.82
CA TYR A 216 -5.58 -6.32 -8.85
C TYR A 216 -7.03 -5.79 -8.88
N ARG A 217 -7.90 -6.43 -9.69
CA ARG A 217 -9.30 -6.00 -9.86
C ARG A 217 -10.14 -5.93 -8.59
N THR A 218 -9.87 -6.76 -7.59
CA THR A 218 -10.66 -6.86 -6.34
C THR A 218 -9.86 -6.38 -5.12
N PRO A 219 -10.46 -5.65 -4.16
CA PRO A 219 -9.78 -5.19 -2.94
C PRO A 219 -9.01 -6.29 -2.21
N SER A 220 -9.61 -7.48 -2.03
CA SER A 220 -8.98 -8.59 -1.31
C SER A 220 -7.71 -9.13 -2.00
N LYS A 221 -7.67 -9.17 -3.33
CA LYS A 221 -6.45 -9.59 -4.07
C LYS A 221 -5.34 -8.55 -3.96
N TYR A 222 -5.69 -7.27 -3.95
CA TYR A 222 -4.75 -6.16 -3.77
C TYR A 222 -4.12 -6.20 -2.36
N LEU A 223 -4.95 -6.30 -1.31
CA LEU A 223 -4.50 -6.46 0.07
C LEU A 223 -3.60 -7.70 0.26
N ARG A 224 -3.96 -8.84 -0.32
CA ARG A 224 -3.13 -10.06 -0.29
C ARG A 224 -1.80 -9.93 -1.04
N ALA A 225 -1.69 -9.03 -2.01
CA ALA A 225 -0.43 -8.75 -2.68
C ALA A 225 0.48 -7.87 -1.81
N LEU A 226 -0.07 -6.78 -1.24
CA LEU A 226 0.64 -5.93 -0.28
C LEU A 226 1.09 -6.72 0.95
N GLU A 227 0.20 -7.51 1.56
CA GLU A 227 0.49 -8.35 2.73
C GLU A 227 1.70 -9.26 2.50
N LYS A 228 1.81 -9.90 1.32
CA LYS A 228 2.96 -10.74 0.99
C LYS A 228 4.26 -9.94 0.90
N VAL A 229 4.23 -8.74 0.32
CA VAL A 229 5.41 -7.88 0.15
C VAL A 229 5.86 -7.27 1.48
N ILE A 230 4.91 -6.95 2.37
CA ILE A 230 5.18 -6.45 3.72
C ILE A 230 5.73 -7.57 4.62
N LEU A 231 5.17 -8.78 4.57
CA LEU A 231 5.60 -9.89 5.45
C LEU A 231 6.89 -10.59 5.01
N VAL A 232 7.42 -10.30 3.82
CA VAL A 232 8.74 -10.80 3.37
C VAL A 232 9.91 -10.27 4.21
N THR A 233 9.67 -9.23 5.03
CA THR A 233 10.68 -8.60 5.90
C THR A 233 10.48 -8.88 7.41
N SER A 234 9.51 -9.73 7.79
CA SER A 234 9.09 -9.94 9.19
C SER A 234 9.62 -11.24 9.82
N THR A 235 10.81 -11.71 9.43
CA THR A 235 11.41 -13.00 9.88
C THR A 235 12.72 -12.82 10.62
#